data_AF-A0A3N5EDT5-F1
#
_entry.id   AF-A0A3N5EDT5-F1
#
_cell.length_a   1.000
_cell.length_b   1.000
_cell.length_c   1.000
_cell.angle_alpha   90.00
_cell.angle_beta   90.00
_cell.angle_gamma   90.00
#
_symmetry.space_group_name_H-M   'P 1'
#
loop_
_entity.id
_entity.type
_entity.pdbx_description
1 polymer ?
#
loop_
_entity_poly.entity_id
_entity_poly.type
_entity_poly.pdbx_seq_one_letter_code
_entity_poly.pdbx_strand_id
1 'polypeptide(L)'
;MERFKTRIVPDPQEEIIERYCAEARRMLDRAGSREEALAVRVRLCSQLAQECESTLILDATQSYVDRVIHSMWSDPGKGTA
;
A
#
# COMPACT_ATOMS: atom_id res chain seq x y z
N MET A 1 24.75 -0.32 33.77
CA MET A 1 24.64 -0.61 32.32
C MET A 1 23.24 -0.21 31.88
N GLU A 2 23.05 1.04 31.48
CA GLU A 2 21.77 1.52 30.97
C GLU A 2 21.64 1.09 29.50
N ARG A 3 20.65 0.23 29.23
CA ARG A 3 20.28 -0.15 27.87
C ARG A 3 19.50 1.02 27.28
N PHE A 4 20.15 1.83 26.44
CA PHE A 4 19.46 2.78 25.59
C PHE A 4 18.49 2.01 24.69
N LYS A 5 17.21 1.98 25.08
CA LYS A 5 16.12 1.64 24.17
C LYS A 5 15.98 2.83 23.24
N THR A 6 16.64 2.78 22.09
CA THR A 6 16.38 3.70 20.98
C THR A 6 14.91 3.55 20.63
N ARG A 7 14.08 4.47 21.14
CA ARG A 7 12.72 4.64 20.68
C ARG A 7 12.85 5.16 19.25
N ILE A 8 12.75 4.25 18.29
CA ILE A 8 12.64 4.62 16.88
C ILE A 8 11.32 5.37 16.78
N VAL A 9 11.39 6.69 16.62
CA VAL A 9 10.23 7.49 16.25
C VAL A 9 10.09 7.28 14.75
N PRO A 10 9.01 6.66 14.26
CA PRO A 10 8.81 6.48 12.83
C PRO A 10 8.85 7.86 12.17
N ASP A 11 9.53 7.93 11.03
CA ASP A 11 9.53 9.16 10.24
C ASP A 11 8.07 9.47 9.86
N PRO A 12 7.61 10.74 9.93
CA PRO A 12 6.23 11.08 9.59
C PRO A 12 5.83 10.62 8.17
N GLN A 13 6.79 10.47 7.25
CA GLN A 13 6.54 9.91 5.92
C GLN A 13 6.27 8.39 5.97
N GLU A 14 6.99 7.67 6.82
CA GLU A 14 6.82 6.24 7.04
C GLU A 14 5.46 5.93 7.67
N GLU A 15 5.03 6.73 8.66
CA GLU A 15 3.70 6.60 9.27
C GLU A 15 2.57 6.81 8.26
N ILE A 16 2.72 7.78 7.34
CA ILE A 16 1.76 8.01 6.26
C ILE A 16 1.70 6.80 5.32
N ILE A 17 2.86 6.29 4.87
CA ILE A 17 2.93 5.12 4.00
C ILE A 17 2.28 3.91 4.68
N GLU A 18 2.62 3.63 5.93
CA GLU A 18 2.06 2.49 6.68
C GLU A 18 0.55 2.60 6.84
N ARG A 19 0.04 3.78 7.18
CA ARG A 19 -1.41 4.02 7.32
C ARG A 19 -2.14 3.74 6.01
N TYR A 20 -1.69 4.30 4.89
CA TYR A 20 -2.34 4.09 3.59
C TYR A 20 -2.19 2.65 3.10
N CYS A 21 -1.05 2.01 3.31
CA CYS A 21 -0.86 0.60 2.97
C CYS A 21 -1.79 -0.31 3.80
N ALA A 22 -1.95 -0.04 5.09
CA ALA A 22 -2.85 -0.78 5.96
C ALA A 22 -4.33 -0.59 5.57
N GLU A 23 -4.72 0.63 5.22
CA GLU A 23 -6.06 0.93 4.71
C GLU A 23 -6.32 0.21 3.38
N ALA A 24 -5.37 0.29 2.44
CA ALA A 24 -5.44 -0.42 1.18
C ALA A 24 -5.62 -1.91 1.37
N ARG A 25 -4.83 -2.52 2.26
CA ARG A 25 -4.93 -3.94 2.56
C ARG A 25 -6.32 -4.33 3.05
N ARG A 26 -6.89 -3.58 4.00
CA ARG A 26 -8.25 -3.84 4.52
C ARG A 26 -9.34 -3.72 3.46
N MET A 27 -9.19 -2.78 2.52
CA MET A 27 -10.15 -2.62 1.42
C MET A 27 -10.00 -3.74 0.38
N LEU A 28 -8.77 -4.13 0.07
CA LEU A 28 -8.47 -5.23 -0.85
C LEU A 28 -8.92 -6.59 -0.28
N ASP A 29 -8.74 -6.85 1.02
CA ASP A 29 -9.26 -8.06 1.67
C ASP A 29 -10.79 -8.19 1.60
N ARG A 30 -11.50 -7.08 1.35
CA ARG A 30 -12.96 -7.06 1.15
C ARG A 30 -13.38 -7.11 -0.31
N ALA A 31 -12.44 -6.93 -1.25
CA ALA A 31 -12.75 -6.95 -2.67
C ALA A 31 -13.10 -8.38 -3.10
N GLY A 32 -14.25 -8.57 -3.73
CA GLY A 32 -14.70 -9.86 -4.25
C GLY A 32 -14.15 -10.16 -5.64
N SER A 33 -13.58 -9.15 -6.32
CA SER A 33 -13.03 -9.30 -7.67
C SER A 33 -11.78 -8.45 -7.89
N ARG A 34 -11.01 -8.81 -8.93
CA ARG A 34 -9.86 -8.03 -9.38
C ARG A 34 -10.25 -6.63 -9.86
N GLU A 35 -11.42 -6.47 -10.48
CA GLU A 35 -11.92 -5.16 -10.92
C GLU A 35 -12.21 -4.24 -9.74
N GLU A 36 -12.85 -4.76 -8.68
CA GLU A 36 -13.06 -4.02 -7.44
C GLU A 36 -11.73 -3.63 -6.79
N ALA A 37 -10.75 -4.54 -6.77
CA ALA A 37 -9.42 -4.27 -6.25
C ALA A 37 -8.69 -3.13 -7.01
N LEU A 38 -8.82 -3.09 -8.34
CA LEU A 38 -8.30 -1.99 -9.16
C LEU A 38 -9.03 -0.67 -8.88
N ALA A 39 -10.35 -0.70 -8.67
CA ALA A 39 -11.12 0.48 -8.29
C ALA A 39 -10.68 1.03 -6.92
N VAL A 40 -10.41 0.13 -5.96
CA VAL A 40 -9.83 0.48 -4.65
C VAL A 40 -8.47 1.17 -4.82
N ARG A 41 -7.58 0.63 -5.67
CA ARG A 41 -6.28 1.27 -5.95
C ARG A 41 -6.46 2.69 -6.45
N VAL A 42 -7.28 2.89 -7.49
CA VAL A 42 -7.49 4.21 -8.09
C VAL A 42 -7.97 5.21 -7.04
N ARG A 43 -8.98 4.82 -6.26
CA ARG A 43 -9.54 5.67 -5.20
C ARG A 43 -8.49 6.07 -4.16
N LEU A 44 -7.75 5.10 -3.61
CA LEU A 44 -6.73 5.35 -2.58
C LEU A 44 -5.60 6.24 -3.10
N CYS A 45 -5.14 6.00 -4.33
CA CYS A 45 -4.06 6.78 -4.92
C CYS A 45 -4.52 8.22 -5.21
N SER A 46 -5.77 8.40 -5.65
CA SER A 46 -6.35 9.74 -5.81
C SER A 46 -6.49 10.48 -4.48
N GLN A 47 -6.92 9.81 -3.41
CA GLN A 47 -7.01 10.42 -2.09
C GLN A 47 -5.63 10.78 -1.53
N LEU A 48 -4.66 9.86 -1.62
CA LEU A 48 -3.29 10.12 -1.20
C LEU A 48 -2.68 11.29 -1.98
N ALA A 49 -2.95 11.41 -3.29
CA ALA A 49 -2.45 12.52 -4.10
C ALA A 49 -3.05 13.89 -3.71
N GLN A 50 -4.22 13.90 -3.08
CA GLN A 50 -4.83 15.12 -2.55
C GLN A 50 -4.30 15.47 -1.15
N GLU A 51 -3.94 14.48 -0.35
CA GLU A 51 -3.46 14.66 1.03
C GLU A 51 -1.93 14.77 1.13
N CYS A 52 -1.19 14.30 0.12
CA CYS A 52 0.26 14.22 0.12
C CYS A 52 0.86 14.65 -1.22
N GLU A 53 1.68 15.70 -1.22
CA GLU A 53 2.40 16.19 -2.40
C GLU A 53 3.72 15.43 -2.65
N SER A 54 4.11 14.52 -1.76
CA SER A 54 5.33 13.74 -1.91
C SER A 54 5.14 12.63 -2.95
N THR A 55 5.74 12.82 -4.12
CA THR A 55 5.77 11.82 -5.19
C THR A 55 6.38 10.49 -4.74
N LEU A 56 7.37 10.53 -3.84
CA LEU A 56 8.00 9.32 -3.30
C LEU A 56 7.03 8.47 -2.46
N ILE A 57 6.18 9.12 -1.67
CA ILE A 57 5.14 8.44 -0.86
C ILE A 57 4.05 7.88 -1.78
N LEU A 58 3.66 8.63 -2.81
CA LEU A 58 2.68 8.21 -3.81
C LEU A 58 3.15 6.96 -4.55
N ASP A 59 4.38 6.97 -5.07
CA ASP A 59 4.96 5.86 -5.82
C ASP A 59 5.14 4.63 -4.93
N ALA A 60 5.62 4.80 -3.70
CA ALA A 60 5.78 3.71 -2.74
C ALA A 60 4.44 3.03 -2.43
N THR A 61 3.40 3.83 -2.18
CA THR A 61 2.06 3.32 -1.87
C THR A 61 1.44 2.63 -3.09
N GLN A 62 1.55 3.23 -4.28
CA GLN A 62 1.07 2.61 -5.53
C GLN A 62 1.74 1.25 -5.78
N SER A 63 3.07 1.20 -5.67
CA SER A 63 3.85 -0.03 -5.85
C SER A 63 3.47 -1.12 -4.85
N TYR A 64 3.16 -0.74 -3.59
CA TYR A 64 2.68 -1.68 -2.59
C TYR A 64 1.31 -2.25 -2.97
N VAL A 65 0.36 -1.37 -3.29
CA VAL A 65 -1.02 -1.76 -3.63
C VAL A 65 -1.05 -2.66 -4.86
N ASP A 66 -0.30 -2.33 -5.91
CA ASP A 66 -0.19 -3.15 -7.11
C ASP A 66 0.36 -4.55 -6.81
N ARG A 67 1.36 -4.66 -5.93
CA ARG A 67 1.90 -5.95 -5.49
C ARG A 67 0.89 -6.77 -4.72
N VAL A 68 0.07 -6.16 -3.86
CA VAL A 68 -0.99 -6.87 -3.13
C VAL A 68 -2.05 -7.38 -4.11
N ILE A 69 -2.50 -6.54 -5.04
CA ILE A 69 -3.47 -6.94 -6.08
C ILE A 69 -2.91 -8.08 -6.93
N HIS A 70 -1.65 -7.97 -7.35
CA HIS A 70 -0.99 -9.03 -8.09
C HIS A 70 -0.92 -10.31 -7.26
N SER A 71 -0.51 -10.24 -5.99
CA SER A 71 -0.41 -11.43 -5.14
C SER A 71 -1.75 -12.12 -4.87
N MET A 72 -2.86 -11.39 -4.83
CA MET A 72 -4.19 -11.93 -4.51
C MET A 72 -4.93 -12.45 -5.74
N TRP A 73 -4.70 -11.86 -6.92
CA TRP A 73 -5.45 -12.18 -8.14
C TRP A 73 -4.58 -12.52 -9.36
N SER A 74 -3.26 -12.59 -9.22
CA SER A 74 -2.43 -13.30 -10.18
C SER A 74 -2.27 -14.75 -9.73
N ASP A 75 -2.99 -15.58 -10.46
CA ASP A 75 -2.82 -17.01 -10.51
C ASP A 75 -1.32 -17.36 -10.67
N PRO A 76 -0.75 -18.27 -9.85
CA PRO A 76 0.61 -18.77 -10.07
C PRO A 76 0.77 -19.53 -11.40
N GLY A 77 -0.30 -19.71 -12.19
CA GLY A 77 -0.31 -20.46 -13.44
C GLY A 77 0.08 -19.71 -14.73
N LYS A 78 0.52 -18.44 -14.71
CA LYS A 78 0.85 -17.74 -15.98
C LYS A 78 2.20 -17.01 -15.98
N GLY A 79 3.25 -17.73 -15.58
CA GLY A 79 4.61 -17.45 -15.99
C GLY A 79 5.12 -18.56 -16.91
N THR A 80 4.88 -18.42 -18.22
CA THR A 80 5.65 -18.92 -19.39
C THR A 80 4.71 -19.19 -20.57
N ALA A 81 4.67 -18.25 -21.51
CA ALA A 81 4.44 -18.49 -22.93
C ALA A 81 5.05 -17.33 -23.71
#